data_AF-A0A534QQY5-F1
#
_entry.id   AF-A0A534QQY5-F1
#
_cell.length_a   1.000
_cell.length_b   1.000
_cell.length_c   1.000
_cell.angle_alpha   90.00
_cell.angle_beta   90.00
_cell.angle_gamma   90.00
#
_symmetry.space_group_name_H-M   'P 1'
#
loop_
_entity.id
_entity.type
_entity.pdbx_description
1 polymer ?
#
loop_
_entity_poly.entity_id
_entity_poly.type
_entity_poly.pdbx_seq_one_letter_code
_entity_poly.pdbx_strand_id
1 'polypeptide(L)' 'MDDWRAALAGKLVGAEEAVARVRSGDLVRFPLGRVPRTLAAALAGRRDELRDVRVLQGATAYPLAWATDTPG' A
#
# COMPACT_ATOMS: atom_id res chain seq x y z
N MET A 1 18.02 24.09 12.55
CA MET A 1 18.01 22.66 12.21
C MET A 1 16.60 22.20 12.48
N ASP A 2 15.83 21.84 11.46
CA ASP A 2 14.43 21.44 11.64
C ASP A 2 14.33 20.24 12.59
N ASP A 3 13.34 20.24 13.47
CA ASP A 3 13.06 19.11 14.35
C ASP A 3 12.39 17.98 13.55
N TRP A 4 13.21 17.28 12.78
CA TRP A 4 12.78 16.15 11.96
C TRP A 4 12.18 15.02 12.81
N ARG A 5 12.56 14.90 14.09
CA ARG A 5 12.03 13.87 14.99
C ARG A 5 10.58 14.18 15.34
N ALA A 6 10.25 15.42 15.68
CA ALA A 6 8.87 15.84 15.89
C ALA A 6 8.02 15.67 14.60
N ALA A 7 8.57 16.05 13.44
CA ALA A 7 7.88 15.88 12.16
C ALA A 7 7.65 14.41 11.78
N LEU A 8 8.59 13.52 12.11
CA LEU A 8 8.43 12.07 11.94
C LEU A 8 7.40 11.52 12.91
N ALA A 9 7.49 11.87 14.20
CA ALA A 9 6.57 11.41 15.24
C ALA A 9 5.10 11.74 14.89
N GLY A 10 4.83 12.92 14.33
CA GLY A 10 3.50 13.30 13.87
C GLY A 10 2.99 12.57 12.61
N LYS A 11 3.82 11.78 11.93
CA LYS A 11 3.47 11.01 10.72
C LYS A 11 3.44 9.50 10.95
N LEU A 12 3.94 9.01 12.10
CA LEU A 12 3.95 7.60 12.42
C LEU A 12 2.54 7.14 12.76
N VAL A 13 2.00 6.21 11.95
CA VAL A 13 0.64 5.67 12.08
C VAL A 13 0.65 4.16 11.82
N GLY A 14 -0.44 3.49 12.20
CA GLY A 14 -0.69 2.09 11.86
C GLY A 14 -0.89 1.86 10.35
N ALA A 15 -0.78 0.62 9.91
CA ALA A 15 -0.91 0.29 8.48
C ALA A 15 -2.32 0.56 7.96
N GLU A 16 -3.33 0.22 8.74
CA GLU A 16 -4.76 0.41 8.49
C GLU A 16 -5.08 1.90 8.34
N GLU A 17 -4.57 2.74 9.25
CA GLU A 17 -4.72 4.19 9.21
C GLU A 17 -3.97 4.81 8.02
N ALA A 18 -2.79 4.30 7.69
CA ALA A 18 -2.04 4.75 6.52
C ALA A 18 -2.84 4.50 5.22
N VAL A 19 -3.37 3.28 5.05
CA VAL A 19 -4.13 2.92 3.84
C VAL A 19 -5.55 3.46 3.82
N ALA A 20 -6.09 3.94 4.94
CA ALA A 20 -7.41 4.61 5.00
C ALA A 20 -7.49 5.84 4.09
N ARG A 21 -6.34 6.43 3.72
CA ARG A 21 -6.26 7.56 2.78
C ARG A 21 -6.59 7.17 1.33
N VAL A 22 -6.50 5.88 0.97
CA VAL A 22 -6.84 5.39 -0.37
C VAL A 22 -8.37 5.40 -0.56
N ARG A 23 -8.81 5.90 -1.70
CA ARG A 23 -10.22 6.05 -2.10
C ARG A 23 -10.50 5.28 -3.38
N SER A 24 -11.78 4.98 -3.62
CA SER A 24 -12.22 4.37 -4.87
C SER A 24 -11.80 5.22 -6.08
N GLY A 25 -11.30 4.57 -7.14
CA GLY A 25 -10.75 5.23 -8.34
C GLY A 25 -9.27 5.62 -8.27
N ASP A 26 -8.63 5.55 -7.10
CA ASP A 26 -7.22 5.93 -6.95
C ASP A 26 -6.27 5.01 -7.74
N LEU A 27 -5.12 5.56 -8.11
CA LEU A 27 -3.97 4.80 -8.61
C LEU A 27 -2.93 4.68 -7.50
N VAL A 28 -2.75 3.48 -6.97
CA VAL A 28 -1.71 3.15 -5.99
C VAL A 28 -0.51 2.57 -6.72
N ARG A 29 0.66 3.19 -6.56
CA ARG A 29 1.91 2.71 -7.19
C ARG A 29 2.85 2.11 -6.16
N PHE A 30 3.29 0.89 -6.42
CA PHE A 30 4.32 0.23 -5.63
C PHE A 30 5.71 0.36 -6.26
N PRO A 31 6.78 0.41 -5.45
CA PRO A 31 8.14 0.36 -5.96
C PRO A 31 8.46 -1.02 -6.55
N LEU A 32 9.45 -1.07 -7.45
CA LEU A 32 9.99 -2.33 -7.97
C LEU A 32 10.79 -3.06 -6.88
N GLY A 33 10.68 -4.39 -6.80
CA GLY A 33 11.44 -5.21 -5.87
C GLY A 33 10.85 -5.25 -4.46
N ARG A 34 11.41 -4.46 -3.53
CA ARG A 34 11.01 -4.49 -2.10
C ARG A 34 9.78 -3.64 -1.86
N VAL A 35 8.62 -4.29 -1.91
CA VAL A 35 7.31 -3.70 -1.63
C VAL A 35 6.97 -3.66 -0.13
N PRO A 36 6.22 -2.65 0.35
CA PRO A 36 5.80 -2.54 1.74
C PRO A 36 4.68 -3.54 2.04
N ARG A 37 5.06 -4.78 2.38
CA ARG A 37 4.14 -5.92 2.58
C ARG A 37 3.02 -5.62 3.59
N THR A 38 3.33 -4.94 4.69
CA THR A 38 2.35 -4.57 5.72
C THR A 38 1.27 -3.66 5.16
N LEU A 39 1.64 -2.66 4.35
CA LEU A 39 0.68 -1.75 3.71
C LEU A 39 -0.10 -2.46 2.61
N ALA A 40 0.53 -3.33 1.83
CA ALA A 40 -0.14 -4.09 0.79
C ALA A 40 -1.21 -5.03 1.38
N ALA A 41 -0.91 -5.70 2.49
CA ALA A 41 -1.87 -6.56 3.19
C ALA A 41 -3.04 -5.75 3.75
N ALA A 42 -2.77 -4.61 4.41
CA ALA A 42 -3.81 -3.73 4.92
C ALA A 42 -4.72 -3.19 3.80
N LEU A 43 -4.13 -2.79 2.67
CA LEU A 43 -4.90 -2.34 1.51
C LEU A 43 -5.78 -3.47 0.92
N ALA A 44 -5.24 -4.68 0.83
CA ALA A 44 -6.00 -5.84 0.35
C ALA A 44 -7.19 -6.18 1.27
N GLY A 45 -7.05 -5.95 2.58
CA GLY A 45 -8.15 -6.09 3.54
C GLY A 45 -9.34 -5.17 3.25
N ARG A 46 -9.10 -4.04 2.57
CA ARG A 46 -10.14 -3.08 2.15
C ARG A 46 -10.78 -3.39 0.80
N ARG A 47 -10.54 -4.57 0.22
CA ARG A 47 -11.08 -4.95 -1.09
C ARG A 47 -12.61 -4.84 -1.16
N ASP A 48 -13.30 -5.14 -0.07
CA ASP A 48 -14.76 -5.16 -0.02
C ASP A 48 -15.35 -3.75 0.11
N GLU A 49 -14.55 -2.76 0.55
CA GLU A 49 -14.91 -1.35 0.69
C GLU A 49 -14.59 -0.51 -0.55
N LEU A 50 -13.47 -0.79 -1.22
CA LEU A 50 -12.93 0.02 -2.30
C LEU A 50 -13.38 -0.49 -3.68
N ARG A 51 -13.58 0.43 -4.62
CA ARG A 51 -13.95 0.12 -6.02
C ARG A 51 -13.04 0.86 -6.98
N ASP A 52 -12.74 0.24 -8.12
CA ASP A 52 -11.91 0.83 -9.20
C ASP A 52 -10.54 1.37 -8.78
N VAL A 53 -9.96 0.84 -7.69
CA VAL A 53 -8.58 1.15 -7.31
C VAL A 53 -7.66 0.40 -8.26
N ARG A 54 -6.80 1.15 -8.95
CA ARG A 54 -5.78 0.58 -9.82
C ARG A 54 -4.48 0.46 -9.05
N VAL A 55 -3.88 -0.73 -9.07
CA VAL A 55 -2.57 -0.96 -8.46
C VAL A 55 -1.54 -1.11 -9.56
N LEU A 56 -0.61 -0.16 -9.65
CA LEU A 56 0.54 -0.27 -10.52
C LEU A 56 1.68 -0.94 -9.74
N GLN A 57 1.92 -2.20 -10.07
CA GLN A 57 2.92 -3.05 -9.45
C GLN A 57 3.91 -3.56 -10.51
N GLY A 58 5.20 -3.40 -10.26
CA GLY A 58 6.25 -4.07 -11.03
C GLY A 58 6.55 -5.48 -10.52
N ALA A 59 7.67 -6.07 -10.94
CA ALA A 59 8.17 -7.30 -10.33
C ALA A 59 8.42 -7.10 -8.82
N THR A 60 7.84 -7.96 -7.99
CA THR A 60 8.00 -7.93 -6.54
C THR A 60 8.88 -9.09 -6.09
N ALA A 61 9.66 -8.89 -5.02
CA ALA A 61 10.46 -9.97 -4.44
C ALA A 61 9.63 -11.04 -3.70
N TYR A 62 8.33 -10.76 -3.48
CA TYR A 62 7.41 -11.61 -2.72
C TYR A 62 6.00 -11.54 -3.32
N PRO A 63 5.18 -12.59 -3.19
CA PRO A 63 3.77 -12.52 -3.57
C PRO A 63 3.01 -11.53 -2.69
N LEU A 64 2.09 -10.78 -3.31
CA LEU A 64 1.13 -9.91 -2.64
C LEU A 64 -0.23 -10.59 -2.52
N ALA A 65 -1.12 -10.06 -1.70
CA ALA A 65 -2.42 -10.69 -1.39
C ALA A 65 -3.34 -10.88 -2.61
N TRP A 66 -3.12 -10.15 -3.70
CA TRP A 66 -3.82 -10.26 -4.98
C TRP A 66 -2.98 -10.96 -6.07
N ALA A 67 -1.85 -11.57 -5.71
CA ALA A 67 -1.07 -12.35 -6.66
C ALA A 67 -1.82 -13.64 -7.04
N THR A 68 -1.90 -13.90 -8.34
CA THR A 68 -2.45 -15.15 -8.90
C THR A 68 -1.31 -16.11 -9.26
N ASP A 69 -1.61 -17.41 -9.26
CA ASP A 69 -0.75 -18.46 -9.81
C ASP A 69 -0.75 -18.49 -11.34
N THR A 70 -1.77 -17.88 -11.94
CA THR A 70 -1.94 -17.77 -13.39
C THR A 70 -1.22 -16.51 -13.89
N PRO A 71 -0.35 -16.61 -14.93
CA PRO A 71 0.19 -15.44 -15.61
C PRO A 71 -0.93 -14.60 -16.24
N GLY A 72 -0.86 -13.28 -16.07
CA GLY A 72 -1.75 -12.33 -16.74
C GLY A 72 -1.34 -12.03 -18.17
#